data_AF-A0A1B6CID9-F1
#
_entry.id   AF-A0A1B6CID9-F1
#
_cell.length_a   1.000
_cell.length_b   1.000
_cell.length_c   1.000
_cell.angle_alpha   90.00
_cell.angle_beta   90.00
_cell.angle_gamma   90.00
#
_symmetry.space_group_name_H-M   'P 1'
#
loop_
_entity.id
_entity.type
_entity.pdbx_description
1 polymer ?
#
loop_
_entity_poly.entity_id
_entity_poly.type
_entity_poly.pdbx_seq_one_letter_code
_entity_poly.pdbx_strand_id
1 'polypeptide(L)'
;MAFVNCNIESCFNTALQLVKSAGNVFMEGFRKSLNVIYKHNLYADLVTEYDKKIEEILITQLTKTYSNHKFIAEESTHTAAKLTEDPTWMIDPIDGTTNFVHKNPNCCISVSFAVNKKLQFGIVYSPVQNKMFTAQEGKGAYLNGKAIHVSKIEGNILLFISI
;
A
#
# COMPACT_ATOMS: atom_id res chain seq x y z
N MET A 1 13.43 25.17 -10.43
CA MET A 1 12.78 23.94 -9.94
C MET A 1 12.68 24.07 -8.44
N ALA A 2 11.49 24.28 -7.89
CA ALA A 2 11.32 24.39 -6.44
C ALA A 2 11.53 23.00 -5.84
N PHE A 3 12.55 22.85 -4.99
CA PHE A 3 12.67 21.64 -4.19
C PHE A 3 11.48 21.58 -3.24
N VAL A 4 10.54 20.68 -3.49
CA VAL A 4 9.53 20.36 -2.50
C VAL A 4 10.28 19.75 -1.31
N ASN A 5 10.39 20.50 -0.22
CA ASN A 5 11.06 20.06 0.99
C ASN A 5 10.13 19.06 1.72
N CYS A 6 10.03 17.85 1.18
CA CYS A 6 9.26 16.78 1.78
C CYS A 6 10.12 16.01 2.79
N ASN A 7 9.71 15.98 4.05
CA ASN A 7 10.39 15.18 5.07
C ASN A 7 10.02 13.69 4.89
N ILE A 8 10.84 12.98 4.13
CA ILE A 8 10.65 11.55 3.80
C ILE A 8 10.54 10.67 5.04
N GLU A 9 11.31 10.99 6.09
CA GLU A 9 11.31 10.22 7.34
C GLU A 9 9.99 10.38 8.10
N SER A 10 9.47 11.60 8.17
CA SER A 10 8.14 11.85 8.73
C SER A 10 7.07 11.11 7.93
N CYS A 11 7.12 11.17 6.60
CA CYS A 11 6.17 10.47 5.73
C CYS A 11 6.19 8.96 5.94
N PHE A 12 7.39 8.36 6.01
CA PHE A 12 7.55 6.93 6.25
C PHE A 12 6.97 6.51 7.60
N ASN A 13 7.28 7.23 8.67
CA ASN A 13 6.80 6.91 10.01
C ASN A 13 5.29 7.03 10.13
N THR A 14 4.69 8.07 9.54
CA THR A 14 3.23 8.22 9.46
C THR A 14 2.60 7.06 8.70
N ALA A 15 3.13 6.72 7.52
CA ALA A 15 2.61 5.63 6.70
C ALA A 15 2.70 4.28 7.43
N LEU A 16 3.82 3.99 8.11
CA LEU A 16 4.01 2.76 8.87
C LEU A 16 2.97 2.60 9.98
N GLN A 17 2.67 3.68 10.71
CA GLN A 17 1.64 3.67 11.75
C GLN A 17 0.23 3.48 11.17
N LEU A 18 -0.07 4.14 10.05
CA LEU A 18 -1.37 4.04 9.39
C LEU A 18 -1.59 2.64 8.80
N VAL A 19 -0.62 2.08 8.08
CA VAL A 19 -0.70 0.72 7.53
C VAL A 19 -0.88 -0.32 8.64
N LYS A 20 -0.14 -0.19 9.75
CA LYS A 20 -0.31 -1.07 10.91
C LYS A 20 -1.73 -0.99 11.49
N SER A 21 -2.28 0.23 11.58
CA SER A 21 -3.64 0.47 12.09
C SER A 21 -4.71 -0.05 11.14
N ALA A 22 -4.53 0.16 9.83
CA ALA A 22 -5.39 -0.37 8.77
C ALA A 22 -5.41 -1.90 8.76
N GLY A 23 -4.32 -2.55 9.16
CA GLY A 23 -4.28 -4.01 9.35
C GLY A 23 -5.31 -4.55 10.34
N ASN A 24 -5.78 -3.75 11.31
CA ASN A 24 -6.88 -4.16 12.19
C ASN A 24 -8.21 -4.26 11.43
N VAL A 25 -8.48 -3.29 10.56
CA VAL A 25 -9.67 -3.25 9.69
C VAL A 25 -9.60 -4.37 8.66
N PHE A 26 -8.42 -4.62 8.10
CA PHE A 26 -8.18 -5.76 7.24
C PHE A 26 -8.52 -7.07 7.95
N MET A 27 -8.01 -7.30 9.17
CA MET A 27 -8.28 -8.53 9.92
C MET A 27 -9.74 -8.67 10.33
N GLU A 28 -10.45 -7.56 10.55
CA GLU A 28 -11.90 -7.56 10.77
C GLU A 28 -12.63 -8.18 9.56
N GLY A 29 -12.36 -7.69 8.35
CA GLY A 29 -12.98 -8.22 7.12
C GLY A 29 -12.49 -9.63 6.78
N PHE A 30 -11.20 -9.91 7.00
CA PHE A 30 -10.66 -11.24 6.78
C PHE A 30 -11.33 -12.30 7.67
N ARG A 31 -11.78 -11.96 8.88
CA ARG A 31 -12.46 -12.91 9.78
C ARG A 31 -13.97 -13.03 9.54
N LYS A 32 -14.61 -12.01 8.97
CA LYS A 32 -16.06 -12.01 8.73
C LYS A 32 -16.43 -12.74 7.43
N SER A 33 -17.66 -13.24 7.36
CA SER A 33 -18.29 -13.58 6.08
C SER A 33 -18.51 -12.29 5.29
N LEU A 34 -18.02 -12.23 4.06
CA LEU A 34 -17.98 -11.01 3.27
C LEU A 34 -19.13 -10.98 2.26
N ASN A 35 -19.71 -9.80 2.09
CA ASN A 35 -20.52 -9.49 0.90
C ASN A 35 -19.54 -9.15 -0.23
N VAL A 36 -19.53 -9.99 -1.27
CA VAL A 36 -18.61 -9.85 -2.41
C VAL A 36 -19.27 -8.98 -3.49
N ILE A 37 -18.55 -7.97 -3.98
CA ILE A 37 -18.97 -7.14 -5.11
C ILE A 37 -18.01 -7.42 -6.27
N TYR A 38 -18.57 -7.69 -7.46
CA TYR A 38 -17.77 -7.90 -8.67
C TYR A 38 -17.54 -6.55 -9.35
N LYS A 39 -16.28 -6.20 -9.62
CA LYS A 39 -15.93 -5.16 -10.59
C LYS A 39 -16.24 -5.70 -12.00
N HIS A 40 -16.89 -4.88 -12.82
CA HIS A 40 -17.13 -5.12 -14.26
C HIS A 40 -17.79 -6.46 -14.67
N ASN A 41 -18.54 -7.13 -13.77
CA ASN A 41 -19.16 -8.46 -14.01
C ASN A 41 -18.16 -9.58 -14.40
N LEU A 42 -16.87 -9.42 -14.07
CA LEU A 42 -15.86 -10.46 -14.26
C LEU A 42 -15.60 -11.14 -12.91
N TYR A 43 -15.70 -12.46 -12.86
CA TYR A 43 -15.42 -13.26 -11.65
C TYR A 43 -14.00 -13.07 -11.08
N ALA A 44 -13.08 -12.49 -11.88
CA ALA A 44 -11.68 -12.29 -11.51
C ALA A 44 -11.37 -10.89 -10.94
N ASP A 45 -12.31 -9.94 -11.00
CA ASP A 45 -12.11 -8.55 -10.58
C ASP A 45 -13.02 -8.32 -9.36
N LEU A 46 -12.51 -8.62 -8.17
CA LEU A 46 -13.28 -8.59 -6.92
C LEU A 46 -12.91 -7.34 -6.13
N VAL A 47 -13.92 -6.68 -5.56
CA VAL A 47 -13.74 -5.61 -4.58
C VAL A 47 -14.66 -5.86 -3.40
N THR A 48 -14.20 -5.56 -2.20
CA THR A 48 -15.01 -5.64 -0.99
C THR A 48 -15.23 -4.26 -0.38
N GLU A 49 -16.15 -4.19 0.57
CA GLU A 49 -16.30 -2.99 1.41
C GLU A 49 -15.02 -2.64 2.19
N TYR A 50 -14.13 -3.63 2.42
CA TYR A 50 -12.89 -3.43 3.17
C TYR A 50 -11.81 -2.76 2.32
N ASP A 51 -11.74 -3.01 1.01
CA ASP A 51 -10.85 -2.30 0.07
C ASP A 51 -11.12 -0.79 0.18
N LYS A 52 -12.39 -0.40 -0.02
CA LYS A 52 -12.85 1.00 0.05
C LYS A 52 -12.62 1.61 1.43
N LYS A 53 -12.95 0.88 2.50
CA LYS A 53 -12.80 1.36 3.88
C LYS A 53 -11.33 1.60 4.25
N ILE A 54 -10.42 0.70 3.86
CA ILE A 54 -8.99 0.84 4.12
C ILE A 54 -8.42 2.02 3.32
N GLU A 55 -8.75 2.12 2.04
CA GLU A 55 -8.30 3.23 1.19
C GLU A 55 -8.77 4.58 1.74
N GLU A 56 -10.05 4.69 2.11
CA GLU A 56 -10.62 5.91 2.70
C GLU A 56 -9.89 6.32 3.98
N ILE A 57 -9.60 5.36 4.87
CA ILE A 57 -8.84 5.61 6.11
C ILE A 57 -7.45 6.15 5.78
N LEU A 58 -6.73 5.50 4.87
CA LEU A 58 -5.37 5.88 4.51
C LEU A 58 -5.35 7.28 3.86
N ILE A 59 -6.17 7.51 2.84
CA ILE A 59 -6.25 8.80 2.13
C ILE A 59 -6.68 9.91 3.08
N THR A 60 -7.72 9.69 3.89
CA THR A 60 -8.24 10.73 4.79
C THR A 60 -7.19 11.14 5.82
N GLN A 61 -6.48 10.19 6.43
CA GLN A 61 -5.48 10.50 7.45
C GLN A 61 -4.24 11.14 6.83
N LEU A 62 -3.76 10.63 5.68
CA LEU A 62 -2.64 11.22 4.97
C LEU A 62 -2.96 12.64 4.49
N THR A 63 -4.18 12.90 4.01
CA THR A 63 -4.61 14.24 3.56
C THR A 63 -4.67 15.24 4.72
N LYS A 64 -5.06 14.80 5.93
CA LYS A 64 -5.04 15.66 7.13
C LYS A 64 -3.63 16.13 7.48
N THR A 65 -2.62 15.28 7.31
CA THR A 65 -1.22 15.59 7.62
C THR A 65 -0.49 16.25 6.46
N TYR A 66 -0.81 15.86 5.22
CA TYR A 66 -0.11 16.20 4.00
C TYR A 66 -1.10 16.67 2.91
N SER A 67 -1.76 17.80 3.16
CA SER A 67 -2.87 18.31 2.33
C SER A 67 -2.50 18.65 0.88
N ASN A 68 -1.20 18.80 0.58
CA ASN A 68 -0.67 19.10 -0.74
C ASN A 68 -0.09 17.86 -1.47
N HIS A 69 -0.13 16.67 -0.86
CA HIS A 69 0.31 15.45 -1.52
C HIS A 69 -0.79 14.88 -2.43
N LYS A 70 -0.38 14.16 -3.48
CA LYS A 70 -1.27 13.48 -4.43
C LYS A 70 -1.44 12.01 -4.06
N PHE A 71 -2.45 11.38 -4.66
CA PHE A 71 -2.77 9.98 -4.45
C PHE A 71 -3.00 9.28 -5.79
N ILE A 72 -2.45 8.07 -5.91
CA ILE A 72 -2.79 7.08 -6.93
C ILE A 72 -3.21 5.85 -6.13
N ALA A 73 -4.48 5.51 -6.18
CA ALA A 73 -5.05 4.46 -5.36
C ALA A 73 -6.09 3.63 -6.15
N GLU A 74 -6.03 2.31 -6.02
CA GLU A 74 -6.71 1.36 -6.93
C GLU A 74 -8.21 1.64 -7.09
N GLU A 75 -8.92 1.87 -5.99
CA GLU A 75 -10.38 1.98 -5.99
C GLU A 75 -10.88 3.39 -6.30
N SER A 76 -10.13 4.42 -5.87
CA SER A 76 -10.51 5.81 -6.07
C SER A 76 -10.07 6.37 -7.42
N THR A 77 -9.06 5.78 -8.07
CA THR A 77 -8.47 6.35 -9.29
C THR A 77 -9.18 5.87 -10.55
N HIS A 78 -10.21 6.61 -10.96
CA HIS A 78 -11.09 6.21 -12.07
C HIS A 78 -10.53 6.45 -13.48
N THR A 79 -9.33 7.01 -13.65
CA THR A 79 -8.67 7.18 -14.95
C THR A 79 -7.17 7.39 -14.75
N ALA A 80 -6.34 6.69 -15.54
CA ALA A 80 -4.87 6.80 -15.71
C ALA A 80 -4.15 7.95 -14.95
N ALA A 81 -4.14 7.92 -13.61
CA ALA A 81 -3.43 8.93 -12.84
C ALA A 81 -1.95 8.75 -13.10
N LYS A 82 -1.32 9.80 -13.63
CA LYS A 82 0.09 9.79 -13.97
C LYS A 82 0.88 10.27 -12.76
N LEU A 83 1.92 9.52 -12.41
CA LEU A 83 2.91 9.97 -11.44
C LEU A 83 3.54 11.28 -11.92
N THR A 84 3.41 12.33 -11.13
CA THR A 84 4.00 13.65 -11.38
C THR A 84 5.29 13.83 -10.59
N GLU A 85 5.87 15.04 -10.65
CA GLU A 85 7.00 15.38 -9.79
C GLU A 85 6.58 15.64 -8.33
N ASP A 86 5.28 15.79 -8.07
CA ASP A 86 4.76 16.10 -6.75
C ASP A 86 4.85 14.88 -5.81
N PRO A 87 4.98 15.09 -4.48
CA PRO A 87 4.78 14.06 -3.49
C PRO A 87 3.50 13.26 -3.73
N THR A 88 3.64 11.97 -4.02
CA THR A 88 2.53 11.12 -4.41
C THR A 88 2.53 9.84 -3.60
N TRP A 89 1.41 9.58 -2.93
CA TRP A 89 1.11 8.32 -2.26
C TRP A 89 0.48 7.36 -3.25
N MET A 90 0.84 6.10 -3.11
CA MET A 90 0.51 5.03 -4.01
C MET A 90 -0.04 3.89 -3.16
N ILE A 91 -1.32 3.57 -3.28
CA ILE A 91 -2.06 2.75 -2.31
C ILE A 91 -2.83 1.65 -3.01
N ASP A 92 -2.56 0.42 -2.60
CA ASP A 92 -3.44 -0.73 -2.83
C ASP A 92 -3.94 -1.20 -1.46
N PRO A 93 -5.24 -1.02 -1.15
CA PRO A 93 -5.79 -1.32 0.16
C PRO A 93 -5.80 -2.82 0.46
N ILE A 94 -5.99 -3.68 -0.54
CA ILE A 94 -5.98 -5.15 -0.42
C ILE A 94 -5.43 -5.74 -1.73
N ASP A 95 -4.11 -5.86 -1.83
CA ASP A 95 -3.48 -6.61 -2.91
C ASP A 95 -3.82 -8.09 -2.72
N GLY A 96 -4.46 -8.68 -3.72
CA GLY A 96 -5.01 -10.02 -3.69
C GLY A 96 -6.41 -10.09 -3.08
N THR A 97 -7.34 -9.21 -3.46
CA THR A 97 -8.75 -9.24 -3.00
C THR A 97 -9.43 -10.59 -3.16
N THR A 98 -9.12 -11.35 -4.23
CA THR A 98 -9.57 -12.74 -4.39
C THR A 98 -9.08 -13.64 -3.26
N ASN A 99 -7.81 -13.54 -2.88
CA ASN A 99 -7.26 -14.28 -1.74
C ASN A 99 -7.93 -13.86 -0.44
N PHE A 100 -8.18 -12.55 -0.26
CA PHE A 100 -8.90 -12.03 0.90
C PHE A 100 -10.32 -12.58 1.03
N VAL A 101 -11.08 -12.62 -0.07
CA VAL A 101 -12.44 -13.18 -0.12
C VAL A 101 -12.43 -14.68 0.22
N HIS A 102 -11.49 -15.43 -0.35
CA HIS A 102 -11.36 -16.88 -0.13
C HIS A 102 -10.59 -17.28 1.13
N LYS A 103 -10.25 -16.31 2.00
CA LYS A 103 -9.53 -16.55 3.26
C LYS A 103 -8.14 -17.17 3.07
N ASN A 104 -7.52 -16.92 1.92
CA ASN A 104 -6.13 -17.26 1.66
C ASN A 104 -5.22 -16.16 2.27
N PRO A 105 -4.22 -16.52 3.10
CA PRO A 105 -3.36 -15.55 3.79
C PRO A 105 -2.40 -14.78 2.85
N ASN A 106 -2.38 -15.07 1.56
CA ASN A 106 -1.55 -14.39 0.56
C ASN A 106 -2.23 -13.13 0.02
N CYS A 107 -2.55 -12.21 0.92
CA CYS A 107 -3.06 -10.88 0.62
C CYS A 107 -2.44 -9.86 1.60
N CYS A 108 -2.37 -8.60 1.19
CA CYS A 108 -1.67 -7.57 1.95
C CYS A 108 -2.19 -6.15 1.66
N ILE A 109 -1.82 -5.21 2.52
CA ILE A 109 -1.96 -3.77 2.28
C ILE A 109 -0.63 -3.28 1.71
N SER A 110 -0.66 -2.51 0.63
CA SER A 110 0.54 -1.95 0.00
C SER A 110 0.46 -0.43 -0.05
N VAL A 111 1.50 0.25 0.43
CA VAL A 111 1.63 1.71 0.39
C VAL A 111 3.04 2.09 -0.02
N SER A 112 3.16 2.99 -0.99
CA SER A 112 4.42 3.66 -1.32
C SER A 112 4.29 5.15 -1.45
N PHE A 113 5.46 5.76 -1.52
CA PHE A 113 5.60 7.19 -1.63
C PHE A 113 6.69 7.53 -2.63
N ALA A 114 6.38 8.45 -3.54
CA ALA A 114 7.31 8.95 -4.54
C ALA A 114 7.38 10.48 -4.51
N VAL A 115 8.56 11.01 -4.82
CA VAL A 115 8.82 12.44 -5.00
C VAL A 115 9.67 12.57 -6.27
N ASN A 116 9.38 13.55 -7.12
CA ASN A 116 10.07 13.72 -8.41
C ASN A 116 10.09 12.41 -9.25
N LYS A 117 8.94 11.70 -9.28
CA LYS A 117 8.78 10.37 -9.90
C LYS A 117 9.72 9.27 -9.41
N LYS A 118 10.43 9.47 -8.30
CA LYS A 118 11.32 8.47 -7.68
C LYS A 118 10.69 7.91 -6.43
N LEU A 119 10.57 6.59 -6.37
CA LEU A 119 10.15 5.88 -5.15
C LEU A 119 11.13 6.18 -4.01
N GLN A 120 10.60 6.69 -2.91
CA GLN A 120 11.36 7.02 -1.72
C GLN A 120 11.27 5.89 -0.70
N PHE A 121 10.09 5.27 -0.58
CA PHE A 121 9.88 4.08 0.23
C PHE A 121 8.66 3.27 -0.20
N GLY A 122 8.62 2.02 0.24
CA GLY A 122 7.47 1.12 0.13
C GLY A 122 7.25 0.36 1.44
N ILE A 123 5.98 0.08 1.72
CA ILE A 123 5.49 -0.66 2.88
C ILE A 123 4.48 -1.68 2.37
N VAL A 124 4.74 -2.96 2.63
CA VAL A 124 3.81 -4.06 2.34
C VAL A 124 3.54 -4.79 3.64
N TYR A 125 2.27 -4.81 4.05
CA TYR A 125 1.88 -5.46 5.29
C TYR A 125 0.89 -6.58 5.00
N SER A 126 1.27 -7.83 5.29
CA SER A 126 0.34 -8.96 5.34
C SER A 126 -0.11 -9.16 6.79
N PRO A 127 -1.33 -8.71 7.18
CA PRO A 127 -1.78 -8.77 8.57
C PRO A 127 -2.02 -10.20 9.04
N VAL A 128 -2.51 -11.06 8.14
CA VAL A 128 -2.79 -12.49 8.44
C VAL A 128 -1.51 -13.23 8.80
N GLN A 129 -0.41 -12.93 8.09
CA GLN A 129 0.90 -13.55 8.33
C GLN A 129 1.74 -12.78 9.36
N ASN A 130 1.27 -11.60 9.79
CA ASN A 130 2.03 -10.65 10.61
C ASN A 130 3.43 -10.36 10.02
N LYS A 131 3.47 -10.06 8.72
CA LYS A 131 4.70 -9.73 7.99
C LYS A 131 4.63 -8.30 7.46
N MET A 132 5.41 -7.42 8.06
CA MET A 132 5.62 -6.04 7.65
C MET A 132 6.93 -5.94 6.88
N PHE A 133 6.85 -5.78 5.57
CA PHE A 133 7.99 -5.48 4.72
C PHE A 133 8.10 -3.97 4.55
N THR A 134 9.30 -3.42 4.73
CA THR A 134 9.58 -2.01 4.48
C THR A 134 10.87 -1.89 3.68
N ALA A 135 10.93 -0.87 2.83
CA ALA A 135 12.16 -0.47 2.17
C ALA A 135 12.19 1.04 2.00
N GLN A 136 13.35 1.66 2.23
CA GLN A 136 13.57 3.08 2.00
C GLN A 136 14.85 3.26 1.16
N GLU A 137 14.81 4.21 0.23
CA GLU A 137 15.98 4.56 -0.60
C GLU A 137 17.19 4.86 0.31
N GLY A 138 18.31 4.19 0.03
CA GLY A 138 19.56 4.34 0.81
C GLY A 138 19.58 3.67 2.19
N LYS A 139 18.49 3.06 2.68
CA LYS A 139 18.44 2.42 4.02
C LYS A 139 18.26 0.90 4.01
N GLY A 140 18.04 0.31 2.83
CA GLY A 140 17.83 -1.12 2.66
C GLY A 140 16.37 -1.55 2.87
N ALA A 141 16.17 -2.87 2.97
CA ALA A 141 14.85 -3.50 3.14
C ALA A 141 14.81 -4.33 4.42
N TYR A 142 13.63 -4.41 5.03
CA TYR A 142 13.40 -5.06 6.32
C TYR A 142 12.12 -5.88 6.31
N LEU A 143 12.13 -7.01 7.01
CA LEU A 143 10.95 -7.78 7.39
C LEU A 143 10.82 -7.74 8.91
N ASN A 144 9.73 -7.15 9.41
CA ASN A 144 9.47 -6.99 10.84
C ASN A 144 10.67 -6.34 11.59
N GLY A 145 11.29 -5.34 10.95
CA GLY A 145 12.45 -4.62 11.49
C GLY A 145 13.79 -5.36 11.37
N LYS A 146 13.82 -6.58 10.85
CA LYS A 146 15.06 -7.31 10.56
C LYS A 146 15.48 -7.09 9.12
N ALA A 147 16.73 -6.72 8.88
CA ALA A 147 17.25 -6.52 7.54
C ALA A 147 17.10 -7.80 6.69
N ILE A 148 16.70 -7.63 5.44
CA ILE A 148 16.56 -8.72 4.47
C ILE A 148 17.38 -8.42 3.22
N HIS A 149 17.81 -9.49 2.55
CA HIS A 149 18.53 -9.41 1.30
C HIS A 149 17.93 -10.40 0.31
N VAL A 150 18.07 -10.08 -0.97
CA VAL A 150 17.72 -11.01 -2.05
C VAL A 150 18.59 -12.26 -1.97
N SER A 151 18.11 -13.35 -2.56
CA SER A 151 18.96 -14.53 -2.72
C SER A 151 20.19 -14.21 -3.58
N LYS A 152 21.23 -15.04 -3.50
CA LYS A 152 22.44 -14.90 -4.35
C LYS A 152 22.20 -15.30 -5.81
N ILE A 153 20.97 -15.68 -6.17
CA ILE A 153 20.59 -16.00 -7.54
C ILE A 153 20.44 -14.67 -8.28
N GLU A 154 21.13 -14.52 -9.40
CA GLU A 154 21.02 -13.34 -10.25
C GLU A 154 19.59 -13.18 -10.78
N GLY A 155 18.95 -12.07 -10.40
CA GLY A 155 17.60 -11.70 -10.82
C GLY A 155 17.17 -10.43 -10.10
N ASN A 156 16.56 -9.49 -10.83
CA ASN A 156 16.03 -8.26 -10.26
C ASN A 156 14.80 -8.57 -9.41
N ILE A 157 14.94 -8.56 -8.08
CA ILE A 157 13.78 -8.59 -7.18
C ILE A 157 13.39 -7.15 -6.89
N LEU A 158 12.38 -6.69 -7.61
CA LEU A 158 11.58 -5.53 -7.24
C LEU A 158 10.57 -5.98 -6.19
N LEU A 159 10.50 -5.28 -5.06
CA LEU A 159 9.28 -5.28 -4.25
C LEU A 159 8.21 -4.65 -5.15
N PHE A 160 7.40 -5.49 -5.78
CA PHE A 160 6.26 -5.04 -6.57
C PHE A 160 5.26 -4.37 -5.64
N ILE A 161 4.83 -3.19 -6.07
CA ILE A 161 3.67 -2.50 -5.54
C ILE A 161 2.69 -2.63 -6.68
N SER A 162 1.76 -3.58 -6.55
CA SER A 162 0.62 -3.65 -7.46
C SER A 162 -0.22 -2.40 -7.21
N ILE A 163 -0.44 -1.60 -8.25
CA ILE A 163 -1.41 -0.49 -8.32
C ILE A 163 -1.91 -0.45 -9.75
#